data_AF-A0A0G1H0L3-F1
#
_entry.id   AF-A0A0G1H0L3-F1
#
_cell.length_a   1.000
_cell.length_b   1.000
_cell.length_c   1.000
_cell.angle_alpha   90.00
_cell.angle_beta   90.00
_cell.angle_gamma   90.00
#
_symmetry.space_group_name_H-M   'P 1'
#
loop_
_entity.id
_entity.type
_entity.pdbx_description
1 polymer ?
#
loop_
_entity_poly.entity_id
_entity_poly.type
_entity_poly.pdbx_seq_one_letter_code
_entity_poly.pdbx_strand_id
1 'polypeptide(L)'
;MKIVTRPTAVRNLRKYIGKNLRVLALIHGITTYETGKQNKGWKGLVLERLAGLKTNVSKAPNGLTWELKSVAFHYVNNVLVPKETMAITMINPDELRAHSFFESHCWTKLKTIVFCAVEWNGKNAEGGKLLKVASLDFAEDDELIKEIKTDYDFIRNKLITQGFKALTGKDGKWIQARTKGPGHGSVSRAFYARTSLVKKIFEIAS
;
A
#
# COMPACT_ATOMS: atom_id res chain seq x y z
N MET A 1 -4.47 -10.90 19.40
CA MET A 1 -3.69 -10.01 18.51
C MET A 1 -3.02 -8.95 19.36
N LYS A 2 -1.71 -8.67 19.24
CA LYS A 2 -1.11 -7.54 19.96
C LYS A 2 -1.56 -6.26 19.26
N ILE A 3 -2.40 -5.48 19.92
CA ILE A 3 -2.86 -4.20 19.39
C ILE A 3 -1.71 -3.20 19.57
N VAL A 4 -1.28 -2.58 18.48
CA VAL A 4 -0.26 -1.53 18.49
C VAL A 4 -0.91 -0.22 18.08
N THR A 5 -0.82 0.78 18.95
CA THR A 5 -1.34 2.12 18.65
C THR A 5 -0.52 2.79 17.55
N ARG A 6 -1.17 3.62 16.74
CA ARG A 6 -0.51 4.37 15.66
C ARG A 6 0.71 5.17 16.14
N PRO A 7 0.66 5.94 17.25
CA PRO A 7 1.83 6.66 17.75
C PRO A 7 2.98 5.72 18.14
N THR A 8 2.67 4.55 18.70
CA THR A 8 3.67 3.54 19.06
C THR A 8 4.34 2.96 17.81
N ALA A 9 3.56 2.60 16.80
CA ALA A 9 4.08 2.09 15.54
C ALA A 9 5.01 3.11 14.86
N VAL A 10 4.58 4.36 14.75
CA VAL A 10 5.39 5.45 14.16
C VAL A 10 6.68 5.66 14.94
N ARG A 11 6.61 5.71 16.29
CA ARG A 11 7.79 5.86 17.16
C ARG A 11 8.78 4.72 16.98
N ASN A 12 8.28 3.48 16.85
CA ASN A 12 9.14 2.32 16.65
C ASN A 12 9.81 2.36 15.27
N LEU A 13 9.04 2.61 14.22
CA LEU A 13 9.53 2.66 12.84
C LEU A 13 10.58 3.76 12.62
N ARG A 14 10.39 4.95 13.22
CA ARG A 14 11.32 6.08 13.07
C ARG A 14 12.75 5.77 13.54
N LYS A 15 12.93 4.84 14.49
CA LYS A 15 14.26 4.38 14.96
C LYS A 15 15.09 3.71 13.85
N TYR A 16 14.43 3.24 12.79
CA TYR A 16 15.05 2.49 11.70
C TYR A 16 15.23 3.31 10.42
N ILE A 17 14.90 4.61 10.42
CA ILE A 17 15.18 5.49 9.28
C ILE A 17 16.69 5.46 8.99
N GLY A 18 17.04 5.34 7.71
CA GLY A 18 18.41 5.19 7.20
C GLY A 18 18.99 3.77 7.32
N LYS A 19 18.33 2.85 8.05
CA LYS A 19 18.80 1.46 8.22
C LYS A 19 18.38 0.59 7.02
N ASN A 20 19.26 -0.34 6.65
CA ASN A 20 18.99 -1.30 5.59
C ASN A 20 18.00 -2.38 6.05
N LEU A 21 16.81 -2.41 5.45
CA LEU A 21 15.76 -3.36 5.80
C LEU A 21 16.15 -4.81 5.48
N ARG A 22 17.08 -5.07 4.57
CA ARG A 22 17.54 -6.43 4.27
C ARG A 22 18.24 -7.07 5.47
N VAL A 23 19.07 -6.30 6.17
CA VAL A 23 19.76 -6.77 7.39
C VAL A 23 18.72 -7.11 8.46
N LEU A 24 17.71 -6.25 8.63
CA LEU A 24 16.63 -6.48 9.59
C LEU A 24 15.76 -7.68 9.21
N ALA A 25 15.55 -7.92 7.91
CA ALA A 25 14.84 -9.10 7.42
C ALA A 25 15.54 -10.39 7.86
N LEU A 26 16.86 -10.46 7.72
CA LEU A 26 17.65 -11.62 8.15
C LEU A 26 17.55 -11.84 9.67
N ILE A 27 17.68 -10.78 10.46
CA ILE A 27 17.54 -10.82 11.93
C ILE A 27 16.16 -11.35 12.35
N HIS A 28 15.11 -11.01 11.60
CA HIS A 28 13.75 -11.45 11.88
C HIS A 28 13.33 -12.75 11.16
N GLY A 29 14.25 -13.43 10.47
CA GLY A 29 13.95 -14.66 9.74
C GLY A 29 12.94 -14.47 8.59
N ILE A 30 12.89 -13.28 7.99
CA ILE A 30 11.97 -12.97 6.88
C ILE A 30 12.65 -13.27 5.55
N THR A 31 12.11 -14.24 4.81
CA THR A 31 12.56 -14.58 3.46
C THR A 31 12.34 -13.42 2.51
N THR A 32 13.42 -12.97 1.89
CA THR A 32 13.47 -11.85 0.94
C THR A 32 13.62 -12.35 -0.50
N TYR A 33 14.30 -13.48 -0.69
CA TYR A 33 14.52 -14.15 -1.95
C TYR A 33 14.68 -15.66 -1.69
N GLU A 34 14.03 -16.49 -2.49
CA GLU A 34 14.09 -17.95 -2.39
C GLU A 34 13.90 -18.56 -3.78
N THR A 35 14.68 -19.61 -4.11
CA THR A 35 14.55 -20.39 -5.36
C THR A 35 14.39 -19.55 -6.63
N GLY A 36 15.23 -18.53 -6.83
CA GLY A 36 15.17 -17.70 -8.04
C GLY A 36 14.09 -16.61 -8.05
N LYS A 37 13.29 -16.49 -6.98
CA LYS A 37 12.13 -15.60 -6.91
C LYS A 37 12.20 -14.68 -5.70
N GLN A 38 12.09 -13.38 -5.95
CA GLN A 38 12.00 -12.40 -4.88
C GLN A 38 10.62 -12.45 -4.20
N ASN A 39 10.61 -12.43 -2.87
CA ASN A 39 9.38 -12.21 -2.09
C ASN A 39 8.97 -10.73 -2.20
N LYS A 40 8.02 -10.41 -3.06
CA LYS A 40 7.57 -9.02 -3.28
C LYS A 40 7.06 -8.32 -2.01
N GLY A 41 6.60 -9.06 -1.00
CA GLY A 41 6.04 -8.52 0.23
C GLY A 41 7.04 -8.31 1.37
N TRP A 42 8.31 -8.72 1.23
CA TRP A 42 9.23 -8.83 2.36
C TRP A 42 9.44 -7.50 3.13
N LYS A 43 9.49 -6.36 2.43
CA LYS A 43 9.66 -5.04 3.06
C LYS A 43 8.50 -4.70 4.00
N GLY A 44 7.27 -4.98 3.57
CA GLY A 44 6.07 -4.80 4.39
C GLY A 44 6.14 -5.66 5.65
N LEU A 45 6.49 -6.95 5.50
CA LEU A 45 6.62 -7.88 6.63
C LEU A 45 7.66 -7.42 7.65
N VAL A 46 8.81 -6.90 7.19
CA VAL A 46 9.83 -6.33 8.07
C VAL A 46 9.26 -5.13 8.83
N LEU A 47 8.64 -4.18 8.12
CA LEU A 47 8.10 -2.98 8.73
C LEU A 47 6.98 -3.29 9.73
N GLU A 48 6.15 -4.31 9.47
CA GLU A 48 5.16 -4.78 10.45
C GLU A 48 5.84 -5.26 11.75
N ARG A 49 6.90 -6.07 11.64
CA ARG A 49 7.69 -6.49 12.82
C ARG A 49 8.28 -5.30 13.56
N LEU A 50 8.90 -4.38 12.84
CA LEU A 50 9.52 -3.17 13.41
C LEU A 50 8.49 -2.25 14.07
N ALA A 51 7.27 -2.16 13.53
CA ALA A 51 6.17 -1.43 14.16
C ALA A 51 5.72 -2.07 15.49
N GLY A 52 6.05 -3.34 15.73
CA GLY A 52 5.64 -4.12 16.89
C GLY A 52 4.44 -5.02 16.63
N LEU A 53 4.04 -5.19 15.37
CA LEU A 53 2.93 -6.04 14.96
C LEU A 53 3.38 -7.50 14.87
N LYS A 54 2.44 -8.42 15.09
CA LYS A 54 2.58 -9.80 14.63
C LYS A 54 2.06 -9.86 13.19
N THR A 55 2.86 -10.44 12.29
CA THR A 55 2.40 -10.74 10.93
C THR A 55 1.12 -11.56 11.01
N ASN A 56 0.11 -11.14 10.26
CA ASN A 56 -1.16 -11.84 10.13
C ASN A 56 -1.74 -11.60 8.72
N VAL A 57 -2.68 -12.44 8.32
CA VAL A 57 -3.34 -12.38 7.00
C VAL A 57 -4.70 -11.67 7.06
N SER A 58 -4.97 -10.90 8.12
CA SER A 58 -6.26 -10.25 8.32
C SER A 58 -6.51 -9.18 7.26
N LYS A 59 -7.77 -9.08 6.80
CA LYS A 59 -8.23 -7.97 5.97
C LYS A 59 -8.32 -6.66 6.76
N ALA A 60 -8.48 -6.73 8.09
CA ALA A 60 -8.62 -5.56 8.95
C ALA A 60 -7.36 -4.65 8.87
N PRO A 61 -7.50 -3.34 9.15
CA PRO A 61 -6.34 -2.47 9.33
C PRO A 61 -5.40 -3.01 10.41
N ASN A 62 -4.09 -2.82 10.25
CA ASN A 62 -3.06 -3.41 11.12
C ASN A 62 -3.33 -3.19 12.62
N GLY A 63 -3.57 -1.94 13.03
CA GLY A 63 -3.91 -1.62 14.42
C GLY A 63 -5.39 -1.42 14.67
N LEU A 64 -6.25 -2.05 13.85
CA LEU A 64 -7.72 -1.87 13.79
C LEU A 64 -8.18 -0.50 13.26
N THR A 65 -7.40 0.55 13.49
CA THR A 65 -7.74 1.93 13.11
C THR A 65 -6.80 2.56 12.10
N TRP A 66 -5.69 1.89 11.75
CA TRP A 66 -4.67 2.43 10.86
C TRP A 66 -4.04 1.33 10.01
N GLU A 67 -3.56 1.71 8.83
CA GLU A 67 -2.94 0.82 7.84
C GLU A 67 -1.46 1.15 7.64
N LEU A 68 -0.59 0.14 7.70
CA LEU A 68 0.81 0.27 7.33
C LEU A 68 0.95 0.07 5.82
N LYS A 69 1.47 1.08 5.12
CA LYS A 69 1.80 0.95 3.70
C LYS A 69 3.27 1.28 3.46
N SER A 70 3.93 0.46 2.63
CA SER A 70 5.30 0.71 2.18
C SER A 70 5.38 0.74 0.67
N VAL A 71 6.14 1.67 0.12
CA VAL A 71 6.36 1.78 -1.34
C VAL A 71 7.85 1.99 -1.61
N ALA A 72 8.35 1.36 -2.67
CA ALA A 72 9.71 1.58 -3.13
C ALA A 72 9.85 2.92 -3.87
N PHE A 73 10.91 3.68 -3.57
CA PHE A 73 11.26 4.95 -4.19
C PHE A 73 12.67 4.90 -4.78
N HIS A 74 12.91 5.70 -5.80
CA HIS A 74 14.22 5.86 -6.44
C HIS A 74 14.45 7.32 -6.83
N TYR A 75 15.70 7.69 -7.04
CA TYR A 75 16.05 9.03 -7.49
C TYR A 75 15.94 9.15 -9.01
N VAL A 76 15.29 10.21 -9.46
CA VAL A 76 15.28 10.68 -10.84
C VAL A 76 15.65 12.15 -10.81
N ASN A 77 16.76 12.54 -11.42
CA ASN A 77 17.29 13.91 -11.39
C ASN A 77 17.36 14.48 -9.95
N ASN A 78 17.91 13.71 -9.01
CA ASN A 78 17.98 14.01 -7.57
C ASN A 78 16.65 14.18 -6.83
N VAL A 79 15.52 13.92 -7.49
CA VAL A 79 14.19 13.92 -6.87
C VAL A 79 13.77 12.49 -6.55
N LEU A 80 13.36 12.25 -5.31
CA LEU A 80 12.86 10.96 -4.89
C LEU A 80 11.44 10.75 -5.44
N VAL A 81 11.26 9.72 -6.27
CA VAL A 81 9.97 9.42 -6.92
C VAL A 81 9.55 7.96 -6.70
N PRO A 82 8.24 7.68 -6.59
CA PRO A 82 7.76 6.31 -6.37
C PRO A 82 8.07 5.44 -7.58
N LYS A 83 8.68 4.28 -7.33
CA LYS A 83 9.04 3.30 -8.37
C LYS A 83 7.84 2.48 -8.82
N GLU A 84 6.87 2.30 -7.92
CA GLU A 84 5.71 1.43 -8.13
C GLU A 84 4.43 2.05 -7.56
N THR A 85 3.31 1.54 -8.05
CA THR A 85 1.97 1.78 -7.47
C THR A 85 1.82 1.06 -6.13
N MET A 86 0.97 1.55 -5.26
CA MET A 86 0.72 0.96 -3.94
C MET A 86 -0.58 0.17 -3.92
N ALA A 87 -0.56 -1.09 -3.50
CA ALA A 87 -1.79 -1.86 -3.32
C ALA A 87 -2.59 -1.32 -2.11
N ILE A 88 -3.89 -1.09 -2.30
CA ILE A 88 -4.80 -0.61 -1.25
C ILE A 88 -5.52 -1.80 -0.63
N THR A 89 -6.38 -2.47 -1.41
CA THR A 89 -7.16 -3.65 -1.02
C THR A 89 -7.63 -4.44 -2.25
N MET A 90 -8.00 -5.70 -2.07
CA MET A 90 -8.62 -6.52 -3.12
C MET A 90 -10.00 -5.97 -3.50
N ILE A 91 -10.39 -6.14 -4.76
CA ILE A 91 -11.76 -5.82 -5.22
C ILE A 91 -12.60 -7.08 -5.07
N ASN A 92 -13.60 -7.02 -4.19
CA ASN A 92 -14.69 -7.98 -4.12
C ASN A 92 -15.89 -7.40 -4.88
N PRO A 93 -16.42 -8.07 -5.92
CA PRO A 93 -17.57 -7.58 -6.69
C PRO A 93 -18.80 -7.26 -5.84
N ASP A 94 -19.10 -8.10 -4.85
CA ASP A 94 -20.31 -7.95 -4.03
C ASP A 94 -20.18 -6.74 -3.10
N GLU A 95 -19.02 -6.60 -2.44
CA GLU A 95 -18.72 -5.43 -1.60
C GLU A 95 -18.69 -4.14 -2.42
N LEU A 96 -18.10 -4.17 -3.63
CA LEU A 96 -18.04 -2.99 -4.50
C LEU A 96 -19.44 -2.57 -4.98
N ARG A 97 -20.37 -3.51 -5.19
CA ARG A 97 -21.78 -3.20 -5.46
C ARG A 97 -22.48 -2.63 -4.23
N ALA A 98 -22.28 -3.23 -3.08
CA ALA A 98 -23.04 -2.93 -1.86
C ALA A 98 -22.66 -1.58 -1.23
N HIS A 99 -21.39 -1.20 -1.26
CA HIS A 99 -20.90 -0.08 -0.45
C HIS A 99 -20.48 1.13 -1.27
N SER A 100 -20.88 2.32 -0.80
CA SER A 100 -20.34 3.59 -1.28
C SER A 100 -18.85 3.72 -0.92
N PHE A 101 -18.16 4.72 -1.48
CA PHE A 101 -16.74 4.91 -1.21
C PHE A 101 -16.42 5.02 0.29
N PHE A 102 -17.14 5.85 1.05
CA PHE A 102 -16.87 6.08 2.48
C PHE A 102 -17.30 4.92 3.40
N GLU A 103 -18.08 3.96 2.89
CA GLU A 103 -18.40 2.71 3.60
C GLU A 103 -17.46 1.56 3.20
N SER A 104 -16.61 1.79 2.19
CA SER A 104 -15.81 0.72 1.59
C SER A 104 -14.56 0.37 2.41
N HIS A 105 -14.06 -0.85 2.18
CA HIS A 105 -12.72 -1.22 2.62
C HIS A 105 -11.61 -0.40 1.96
N CYS A 106 -11.85 0.14 0.75
CA CYS A 106 -10.89 1.02 0.09
C CYS A 106 -10.66 2.28 0.94
N TRP A 107 -11.74 2.95 1.35
CA TRP A 107 -11.67 4.11 2.23
C TRP A 107 -11.09 3.75 3.60
N THR A 108 -11.53 2.65 4.20
CA THR A 108 -11.01 2.19 5.51
C THR A 108 -9.49 2.02 5.51
N LYS A 109 -8.91 1.60 4.38
CA LYS A 109 -7.45 1.43 4.20
C LYS A 109 -6.72 2.73 3.86
N LEU A 110 -7.43 3.75 3.38
CA LEU A 110 -6.86 5.04 3.00
C LEU A 110 -6.97 6.10 4.10
N LYS A 111 -8.07 6.12 4.87
CA LYS A 111 -8.39 7.20 5.81
C LYS A 111 -7.29 7.48 6.84
N THR A 112 -6.56 6.45 7.26
CA THR A 112 -5.48 6.56 8.24
C THR A 112 -4.32 5.65 7.87
N ILE A 113 -3.19 6.24 7.48
CA ILE A 113 -2.03 5.51 6.96
C ILE A 113 -0.78 5.83 7.78
N VAL A 114 -0.02 4.79 8.11
CA VAL A 114 1.41 4.90 8.44
C VAL A 114 2.20 4.56 7.19
N PHE A 115 2.73 5.59 6.53
CA PHE A 115 3.40 5.48 5.24
C PHE A 115 4.91 5.37 5.40
N CYS A 116 5.49 4.34 4.77
CA CYS A 116 6.93 4.09 4.77
C CYS A 116 7.51 4.17 3.35
N ALA A 117 8.35 5.16 3.09
CA ALA A 117 9.13 5.22 1.85
C ALA A 117 10.39 4.36 2.01
N VAL A 118 10.61 3.41 1.11
CA VAL A 118 11.76 2.51 1.14
C VAL A 118 12.57 2.69 -0.14
N GLU A 119 13.90 2.71 -0.02
CA GLU A 119 14.78 2.78 -1.16
C GLU A 119 14.64 1.53 -2.06
N TRP A 120 14.52 1.78 -3.35
CA TRP A 120 14.67 0.76 -4.37
C TRP A 120 16.16 0.57 -4.69
N ASN A 121 16.69 -0.60 -4.33
CA ASN A 121 18.10 -0.94 -4.54
C ASN A 121 18.25 -2.07 -5.57
N GLY A 122 17.86 -1.81 -6.81
CA GLY A 122 18.08 -2.74 -7.93
C GLY A 122 17.18 -3.99 -7.98
N LYS A 123 17.50 -4.88 -8.93
CA LYS A 123 16.84 -6.20 -9.07
C LYS A 123 17.20 -7.08 -7.85
N ASN A 124 16.28 -7.93 -7.41
CA ASN A 124 16.38 -8.79 -6.21
C ASN A 124 16.39 -8.07 -4.85
N ALA A 125 16.46 -6.72 -4.83
CA ALA A 125 16.43 -5.90 -3.63
C ALA A 125 17.39 -6.40 -2.54
N GLU A 126 18.67 -6.53 -2.90
CA GLU A 126 19.77 -6.91 -2.00
C GLU A 126 20.00 -5.89 -0.87
N GLY A 127 19.34 -4.73 -0.96
CA GLY A 127 19.19 -3.79 0.14
C GLY A 127 17.89 -2.99 0.03
N GLY A 128 17.84 -1.94 0.83
CA GLY A 128 16.79 -0.93 0.77
C GLY A 128 16.69 -0.23 2.11
N LYS A 129 17.13 1.03 2.17
CA LYS A 129 17.02 1.83 3.37
C LYS A 129 15.57 2.26 3.59
N LEU A 130 15.13 2.28 4.85
CA LEU A 130 13.92 3.00 5.21
C LEU A 130 14.21 4.50 5.09
N LEU A 131 13.64 5.16 4.10
CA LEU A 131 13.90 6.57 3.81
C LEU A 131 13.05 7.49 4.67
N LYS A 132 11.78 7.13 4.88
CA LYS A 132 10.82 7.97 5.58
C LYS A 132 9.74 7.16 6.27
N VAL A 133 9.25 7.68 7.39
CA VAL A 133 8.05 7.22 8.10
C VAL A 133 7.17 8.43 8.38
N ALA A 134 5.95 8.39 7.86
CA ALA A 134 4.93 9.41 8.08
C ALA A 134 3.64 8.79 8.58
N SER A 135 2.83 9.62 9.23
CA SER A 135 1.47 9.30 9.64
C SER A 135 0.55 10.31 8.99
N LEU A 136 -0.51 9.84 8.35
CA LEU A 136 -1.45 10.67 7.61
C LEU A 136 -2.86 10.27 8.00
N ASP A 137 -3.71 11.28 8.10
CA ASP A 137 -5.15 11.15 8.21
C ASP A 137 -5.77 11.94 7.07
N PHE A 138 -6.71 11.32 6.36
CA PHE A 138 -7.50 11.97 5.33
C PHE A 138 -8.91 12.21 5.86
N ALA A 139 -9.46 13.37 5.54
CA ALA A 139 -10.84 13.73 5.83
C ALA A 139 -11.72 13.49 4.58
N GLU A 140 -13.02 13.33 4.80
CA GLU A 140 -13.96 13.08 3.70
C GLU A 140 -14.14 14.30 2.78
N ASP A 141 -13.89 15.50 3.31
CA ASP A 141 -13.99 16.78 2.61
C ASP A 141 -12.70 17.21 1.91
N ASP A 142 -11.60 16.47 2.07
CA ASP A 142 -10.35 16.69 1.34
C ASP A 142 -10.59 16.61 -0.18
N GLU A 143 -10.15 17.63 -0.92
CA GLU A 143 -10.30 17.69 -2.38
C GLU A 143 -9.70 16.46 -3.09
N LEU A 144 -8.52 16.02 -2.64
CA LEU A 144 -7.89 14.79 -3.15
C LEU A 144 -8.78 13.56 -2.91
N ILE A 145 -9.46 13.48 -1.77
CA ILE A 145 -10.34 12.35 -1.44
C ILE A 145 -11.61 12.37 -2.28
N LYS A 146 -12.18 13.54 -2.57
CA LYS A 146 -13.30 13.66 -3.52
C LYS A 146 -12.92 13.19 -4.92
N GLU A 147 -11.70 13.47 -5.36
CA GLU A 147 -11.18 12.94 -6.63
C GLU A 147 -10.97 11.41 -6.58
N ILE A 148 -10.44 10.86 -5.49
CA ILE A 148 -10.31 9.40 -5.32
C ILE A 148 -11.68 8.71 -5.28
N LYS A 149 -12.67 9.34 -4.63
CA LYS A 149 -14.07 8.88 -4.64
C LYS A 149 -14.61 8.80 -6.06
N THR A 150 -14.31 9.79 -6.89
CA THR A 150 -14.75 9.82 -8.31
C THR A 150 -14.19 8.63 -9.08
N ASP A 151 -12.92 8.27 -8.87
CA ASP A 151 -12.32 7.07 -9.45
C ASP A 151 -12.98 5.78 -8.95
N TYR A 152 -13.25 5.71 -7.64
CA TYR A 152 -13.92 4.55 -7.04
C TYR A 152 -15.30 4.35 -7.64
N ASP A 153 -16.08 5.43 -7.73
CA ASP A 153 -17.45 5.40 -8.28
C ASP A 153 -17.44 5.05 -9.78
N PHE A 154 -16.45 5.54 -10.53
CA PHE A 154 -16.24 5.14 -11.92
C PHE A 154 -15.98 3.62 -12.04
N ILE A 155 -15.06 3.08 -11.25
CA ILE A 155 -14.72 1.65 -11.25
C ILE A 155 -15.93 0.82 -10.79
N ARG A 156 -16.66 1.27 -9.77
CA ARG A 156 -17.89 0.65 -9.27
C ARG A 156 -18.96 0.59 -10.36
N ASN A 157 -19.24 1.73 -11.01
CA ASN A 157 -20.24 1.80 -12.07
C ASN A 157 -19.87 0.90 -13.25
N LYS A 158 -18.59 0.87 -13.64
CA LYS A 158 -18.09 -0.01 -14.69
C LYS A 158 -18.28 -1.48 -14.34
N LEU A 159 -18.00 -1.89 -13.09
CA LEU A 159 -18.29 -3.25 -12.63
C LEU A 159 -19.80 -3.56 -12.72
N ILE A 160 -20.65 -2.62 -12.32
CA ILE A 160 -22.09 -2.82 -12.28
C ILE A 160 -22.66 -3.03 -13.69
N THR A 161 -22.25 -2.17 -14.62
CA THR A 161 -22.83 -2.08 -15.98
C THR A 161 -22.15 -3.00 -17.00
N GLN A 162 -20.84 -3.26 -16.85
CA GLN A 162 -20.04 -4.00 -17.84
C GLN A 162 -19.46 -5.31 -17.27
N GLY A 163 -19.63 -5.55 -15.97
CA GLY A 163 -19.13 -6.74 -15.29
C GLY A 163 -17.66 -6.66 -14.87
N PHE A 164 -17.26 -7.57 -13.97
CA PHE A 164 -15.94 -7.56 -13.32
C PHE A 164 -14.76 -7.69 -14.31
N LYS A 165 -14.94 -8.43 -15.41
CA LYS A 165 -13.90 -8.63 -16.43
C LYS A 165 -13.56 -7.34 -17.19
N ALA A 166 -14.46 -6.36 -17.22
CA ALA A 166 -14.23 -5.07 -17.88
C ALA A 166 -13.26 -4.18 -17.09
N LEU A 167 -12.96 -4.49 -15.82
CA LEU A 167 -12.05 -3.70 -14.99
C LEU A 167 -10.60 -3.84 -15.46
N THR A 168 -9.93 -2.69 -15.63
CA THR A 168 -8.56 -2.61 -16.17
C THR A 168 -7.68 -1.63 -15.41
N GLY A 169 -6.36 -1.80 -15.55
CA GLY A 169 -5.39 -0.86 -15.00
C GLY A 169 -5.42 0.54 -15.62
N LYS A 170 -6.23 0.77 -16.65
CA LYS A 170 -6.45 2.10 -17.23
C LYS A 170 -7.50 2.91 -16.46
N ASP A 171 -8.31 2.26 -15.63
CA ASP A 171 -9.40 2.91 -14.90
C ASP A 171 -8.87 3.89 -13.85
N GLY A 172 -9.56 5.03 -13.69
CA GLY A 172 -9.30 6.09 -12.70
C GLY A 172 -8.00 6.89 -12.87
N LYS A 173 -7.94 8.08 -12.26
CA LYS A 173 -6.83 9.05 -12.29
C LYS A 173 -5.81 8.85 -11.17
N TRP A 174 -6.27 8.53 -9.97
CA TRP A 174 -5.51 8.35 -8.73
C TRP A 174 -5.50 6.91 -8.26
N ILE A 175 -6.63 6.22 -8.33
CA ILE A 175 -6.72 4.78 -8.05
C ILE A 175 -7.12 4.01 -9.31
N GLN A 176 -6.75 2.73 -9.37
CA GLN A 176 -6.98 1.87 -10.54
C GLN A 176 -7.26 0.42 -10.14
N ALA A 177 -7.98 -0.31 -10.99
CA ALA A 177 -8.25 -1.74 -10.81
C ALA A 177 -7.22 -2.59 -11.57
N ARG A 178 -6.23 -3.16 -10.88
CA ARG A 178 -5.21 -4.02 -11.52
C ARG A 178 -5.30 -5.46 -11.11
N THR A 179 -4.84 -6.34 -12.00
CA THR A 179 -4.67 -7.76 -11.72
C THR A 179 -3.74 -7.97 -10.53
N LYS A 180 -4.18 -8.77 -9.56
CA LYS A 180 -3.36 -9.18 -8.41
C LYS A 180 -3.40 -10.70 -8.25
N GLY A 181 -2.27 -11.36 -8.49
CA GLY A 181 -2.12 -12.80 -8.31
C GLY A 181 -0.78 -13.33 -8.85
N PRO A 182 -0.58 -14.65 -8.90
CA PRO A 182 0.70 -15.27 -9.24
C PRO A 182 1.17 -15.07 -10.69
N GLY A 183 0.29 -14.62 -11.59
CA GLY A 183 0.59 -14.43 -13.03
C GLY A 183 -0.52 -14.99 -13.91
N HIS A 184 -0.19 -15.29 -15.18
CA HIS A 184 -1.02 -15.92 -16.22
C HIS A 184 -2.27 -16.66 -15.69
N GLY A 185 -3.46 -16.19 -16.07
CA GLY A 185 -4.76 -16.77 -15.66
C GLY A 185 -5.41 -16.13 -14.44
N SER A 186 -4.70 -15.29 -13.67
CA SER A 186 -5.29 -14.59 -12.53
C SER A 186 -6.37 -13.58 -12.96
N VAL A 187 -7.62 -13.82 -12.56
CA VAL A 187 -8.76 -12.93 -12.82
C VAL A 187 -9.02 -11.91 -11.71
N SER A 188 -8.47 -12.14 -10.52
CA SER A 188 -8.62 -11.24 -9.37
C SER A 188 -8.08 -9.84 -9.63
N ARG A 189 -8.75 -8.85 -9.05
CA ARG A 189 -8.41 -7.42 -9.13
C ARG A 189 -8.20 -6.84 -7.74
N ALA A 190 -7.38 -5.80 -7.66
CA ALA A 190 -7.20 -5.00 -6.46
C ALA A 190 -7.19 -3.52 -6.83
N PHE A 191 -7.62 -2.67 -5.90
CA PHE A 191 -7.39 -1.24 -5.96
C PHE A 191 -5.91 -0.95 -5.72
N TYR A 192 -5.31 -0.20 -6.63
CA TYR A 192 -3.96 0.32 -6.50
C TYR A 192 -3.99 1.83 -6.56
N ALA A 193 -3.28 2.51 -5.66
CA ALA A 193 -2.90 3.90 -5.82
C ALA A 193 -1.85 4.01 -6.92
N ARG A 194 -2.09 4.86 -7.91
CA ARG A 194 -1.13 5.20 -8.97
C ARG A 194 0.08 5.90 -8.37
N THR A 195 1.18 5.90 -9.10
CA THR A 195 2.42 6.58 -8.68
C THR A 195 2.20 8.08 -8.46
N SER A 196 1.28 8.71 -9.18
CA SER A 196 0.84 10.09 -8.93
C SER A 196 0.24 10.27 -7.53
N LEU A 197 -0.67 9.38 -7.12
CA LEU A 197 -1.24 9.41 -5.77
C LEU A 197 -0.18 9.12 -4.71
N VAL A 198 0.68 8.12 -4.92
CA VAL A 198 1.78 7.82 -3.99
C VAL A 198 2.72 9.00 -3.83
N LYS A 199 3.06 9.70 -4.93
CA LYS A 199 3.87 10.92 -4.89
C LYS A 199 3.18 12.00 -4.06
N LYS A 200 1.87 12.22 -4.28
CA LYS A 200 1.10 13.21 -3.51
C LYS A 200 1.03 12.86 -2.01
N ILE A 201 0.81 11.60 -1.67
CA ILE A 201 0.86 11.08 -0.29
C ILE A 201 2.24 11.37 0.33
N PHE A 202 3.31 11.09 -0.41
CA PHE A 202 4.68 11.34 0.06
C PHE A 202 4.97 12.83 0.28
N GLU A 203 4.46 13.71 -0.60
CA GLU A 203 4.59 15.16 -0.47
C GLU A 203 3.81 15.71 0.74
N ILE A 204 2.58 15.26 0.97
CA ILE A 204 1.77 15.66 2.14
C ILE A 204 2.41 15.16 3.44
N ALA A 205 3.03 13.98 3.39
CA ALA A 205 3.77 13.39 4.50
C ALA A 205 5.10 14.10 4.81
N SER A 206 5.50 15.08 4.00
CA SER A 206 6.81 15.73 4.08
C SER A 206 6.79 17.12 4.64
#